data_AF-A0A811ASG7-F1
#
_entry.id   AF-A0A811ASG7-F1
#
_cell.length_a   1.000
_cell.length_b   1.000
_cell.length_c   1.000
_cell.angle_alpha   90.00
_cell.angle_beta   90.00
_cell.angle_gamma   90.00
#
_symmetry.space_group_name_H-M   'P 1'
#
loop_
_entity.id
_entity.type
_entity.pdbx_description
1 polymer ?
#
loop_
_entity_poly.entity_id
_entity_poly.type
_entity_poly.pdbx_seq_one_letter_code
_entity_poly.pdbx_strand_id
1 'polypeptide(L)'
;MIALSSGSFKYSGWVKASDNDEHYNPEKRITYRSDVNNQNYYSVSLHAGYYITPAAKVYVEGTWNRITNKKGDTSLYSRNLNISDHTKNGAGIESYNFMTTAGLKYYF
;
A
#
# COMPACT_ATOMS: atom_id res chain seq x y z
N MET A 1 -0.41 25.89 -28.11
CA MET A 1 -0.75 25.40 -26.75
C MET A 1 -0.58 23.89 -26.73
N ILE A 2 0.02 23.31 -25.68
CA ILE A 2 0.44 21.90 -25.67
C ILE A 2 -0.22 21.17 -24.48
N ALA A 3 -1.05 20.18 -24.78
CA ALA A 3 -1.49 19.17 -23.82
C ALA A 3 -0.41 18.09 -23.70
N LEU A 4 0.01 17.75 -22.48
CA LEU A 4 0.97 16.68 -22.25
C LEU A 4 0.35 15.60 -21.38
N SER A 5 0.48 14.36 -21.83
CA SER A 5 0.21 13.16 -21.05
C SER A 5 1.52 12.46 -20.70
N SER A 6 1.56 11.86 -19.51
CA SER A 6 2.67 11.01 -19.07
C SER A 6 2.13 9.85 -18.26
N GLY A 7 2.84 8.73 -18.28
CA GLY A 7 2.53 7.58 -17.45
C GLY A 7 3.76 7.12 -16.67
N SER A 8 3.54 6.41 -15.57
CA SER A 8 4.60 5.69 -14.86
C SER A 8 4.15 4.30 -14.49
N PHE A 9 5.09 3.35 -14.52
CA PHE A 9 4.90 1.98 -14.06
C PHE A 9 5.96 1.66 -13.00
N LYS A 10 5.54 1.02 -11.91
CA LYS A 10 6.46 0.56 -10.85
C LYS A 10 6.23 -0.92 -10.57
N TYR A 11 7.32 -1.64 -10.38
CA TYR A 11 7.33 -3.04 -9.94
C TYR A 11 8.32 -3.20 -8.78
N SER A 12 8.00 -4.06 -7.82
CA SER A 12 8.94 -4.50 -6.79
C SER A 12 8.65 -5.94 -6.37
N GLY A 13 9.69 -6.77 -6.30
CA GLY A 13 9.65 -8.13 -5.73
C GLY A 13 10.18 -8.21 -4.29
N TRP A 14 10.44 -7.05 -3.67
CA TRP A 14 11.08 -6.95 -2.36
C TRP A 14 10.21 -6.23 -1.32
N VAL A 15 8.90 -6.14 -1.55
CA VAL A 15 8.00 -5.53 -0.58
C VAL A 15 7.95 -6.35 0.69
N LYS A 16 7.98 -5.63 1.82
CA LYS A 16 7.73 -6.15 3.15
C LYS A 16 6.44 -5.51 3.67
N ALA A 17 5.50 -6.33 4.09
CA ALA A 17 4.27 -5.87 4.71
C ALA A 17 4.16 -6.45 6.11
N SER A 18 3.62 -5.65 7.03
CA SER A 18 3.37 -6.04 8.41
C SER A 18 1.98 -5.59 8.81
N ASP A 19 1.25 -6.41 9.56
CA ASP A 19 -0.03 -6.04 10.16
C ASP A 19 -0.02 -6.24 11.68
N ASN A 20 -0.96 -5.57 12.36
CA ASN A 20 -1.21 -5.73 13.79
C ASN A 20 -2.72 -5.71 14.02
N ASP A 21 -3.29 -6.86 14.33
CA ASP A 21 -4.71 -7.06 14.62
C ASP A 21 -4.90 -7.14 16.15
N GLU A 22 -5.75 -6.26 16.70
CA GLU A 22 -6.13 -6.28 18.10
C GLU A 22 -7.58 -6.69 18.29
N HIS A 23 -7.77 -7.86 18.89
CA HIS A 23 -9.06 -8.33 19.37
C HIS A 23 -9.28 -7.81 20.80
N TYR A 24 -10.05 -6.72 20.93
CA TYR A 24 -10.26 -6.01 22.21
C TYR A 24 -11.32 -6.63 23.12
N ASN A 25 -11.88 -7.80 22.80
CA ASN A 25 -12.85 -8.46 23.66
C ASN A 25 -12.21 -8.75 25.04
N PRO A 26 -12.75 -8.22 26.16
CA PRO A 26 -12.17 -8.40 27.49
C PRO A 26 -11.96 -9.86 27.89
N GLU A 27 -12.85 -10.77 27.47
CA GLU A 27 -12.78 -12.20 27.79
C GLU A 27 -11.75 -12.95 26.95
N LYS A 28 -11.38 -12.41 25.78
CA LYS A 28 -10.50 -13.03 24.77
C LYS A 28 -9.57 -12.01 24.12
N ARG A 29 -8.80 -11.30 24.95
CA ARG A 29 -7.93 -10.22 24.48
C ARG A 29 -6.69 -10.79 23.79
N ILE A 30 -6.66 -10.73 22.46
CA ILE A 30 -5.61 -11.33 21.63
C ILE A 30 -5.04 -10.25 20.69
N THR A 31 -3.72 -10.26 20.51
CA THR A 31 -3.04 -9.47 19.48
C THR A 31 -2.39 -10.41 18.49
N TYR A 32 -2.65 -10.24 17.20
CA TYR A 32 -1.91 -10.91 16.13
C TYR A 32 -0.96 -9.92 15.47
N ARG A 33 0.25 -10.38 15.15
CA ARG A 33 1.24 -9.63 14.38
C ARG A 33 1.72 -10.50 13.25
N SER A 34 1.57 -10.04 12.01
CA SER A 34 2.00 -10.80 10.85
C SER A 34 3.02 -10.04 10.04
N ASP A 35 3.97 -10.76 9.47
CA ASP A 35 5.04 -10.21 8.64
C ASP A 35 5.17 -11.04 7.35
N VAL A 36 5.12 -10.37 6.21
CA VAL A 36 5.24 -10.98 4.88
C VAL A 36 6.39 -10.33 4.12
N ASN A 37 7.34 -11.13 3.66
CA ASN A 37 8.55 -10.68 2.96
C ASN A 37 8.54 -11.04 1.47
N ASN A 38 9.25 -10.27 0.66
CA ASN A 38 9.44 -10.49 -0.79
C ASN A 38 8.11 -10.61 -1.53
N GLN A 39 7.19 -9.68 -1.28
CA GLN A 39 5.91 -9.59 -2.01
C GLN A 39 6.08 -8.85 -3.33
N ASN A 40 5.22 -9.19 -4.29
CA ASN A 40 5.12 -8.45 -5.54
C ASN A 40 4.23 -7.23 -5.36
N TYR A 41 4.71 -6.10 -5.86
CA TYR A 41 3.99 -4.85 -5.96
C TYR A 41 3.96 -4.35 -7.39
N TYR A 42 2.81 -3.81 -7.79
CA TYR A 42 2.58 -3.20 -9.09
C TYR A 42 1.93 -1.85 -8.89
N SER A 43 2.32 -0.87 -9.69
CA SER A 43 1.64 0.42 -9.74
C SER A 43 1.68 1.00 -11.16
N VAL A 44 0.55 1.59 -11.53
CA VAL A 44 0.33 2.27 -12.81
C VAL A 44 -0.23 3.64 -12.50
N SER A 45 0.45 4.68 -12.95
CA SER A 45 -0.02 6.06 -12.85
C SER A 45 -0.16 6.67 -14.23
N LEU A 46 -1.26 7.37 -14.46
CA LEU A 46 -1.52 8.16 -15.65
C LEU A 46 -1.76 9.61 -15.26
N HIS A 47 -1.14 10.52 -15.98
CA HIS A 47 -1.22 11.95 -15.74
C HIS A 47 -1.58 12.64 -17.06
N ALA A 48 -2.53 13.57 -16.99
CA ALA A 48 -2.87 14.46 -18.10
C ALA A 48 -2.87 15.89 -17.60
N GLY A 49 -2.24 16.81 -18.32
CA GLY A 49 -2.18 18.20 -17.89
C GLY A 49 -2.01 19.20 -19.01
N TYR A 50 -2.21 20.46 -18.63
CA TYR A 50 -2.29 21.58 -19.52
C TYR A 50 -1.53 22.79 -18.97
N TYR A 51 -0.65 23.38 -19.78
CA TYR A 51 0.10 24.57 -19.42
C TYR A 51 -0.79 25.82 -19.52
N ILE A 52 -1.08 26.44 -18.37
CA ILE A 52 -1.80 27.71 -18.28
C ILE A 52 -0.85 28.90 -18.49
N THR A 53 0.43 28.74 -18.14
CA THR A 53 1.53 29.63 -18.49
C THR A 53 2.74 28.77 -18.87
N PRO A 54 3.81 29.31 -19.48
CA PRO A 54 5.03 28.54 -19.75
C PRO A 54 5.64 27.88 -18.49
N ALA A 55 5.39 28.47 -17.31
CA ALA A 55 5.88 27.99 -16.02
C ALA A 55 4.86 27.18 -15.20
N ALA A 56 3.56 27.22 -15.53
CA ALA A 56 2.50 26.61 -14.72
C ALA A 56 1.62 25.64 -15.50
N LYS A 57 1.42 24.44 -14.97
CA LYS A 57 0.61 23.36 -15.54
C LYS A 57 -0.46 22.89 -14.56
N VAL A 58 -1.73 22.92 -14.95
CA VAL A 58 -2.80 22.21 -14.24
C VAL A 58 -2.83 20.75 -14.70
N TYR A 59 -3.13 19.81 -13.82
CA TYR A 59 -3.14 18.40 -14.15
C TYR A 59 -4.19 17.60 -13.38
N VAL A 60 -4.57 16.47 -13.96
CA VAL A 60 -5.28 15.37 -13.32
C VAL A 60 -4.43 14.11 -13.39
N GLU A 61 -4.53 13.28 -12.36
CA GLU A 61 -3.76 12.05 -12.21
C GLU A 61 -4.65 10.94 -11.67
N GLY A 62 -4.49 9.74 -12.23
CA GLY A 62 -5.04 8.50 -11.68
C GLY A 62 -3.91 7.52 -11.42
N THR A 63 -3.85 6.99 -10.21
CA THR A 63 -2.84 6.01 -9.80
C THR A 63 -3.54 4.77 -9.25
N TRP A 64 -3.24 3.63 -9.85
CA TRP A 64 -3.60 2.31 -9.36
C TRP A 64 -2.38 1.62 -8.76
N ASN A 65 -2.52 0.95 -7.62
CA ASN A 65 -1.46 0.10 -7.09
C ASN A 65 -2.00 -1.15 -6.38
N ARG A 66 -1.20 -2.21 -6.38
CA ARG A 66 -1.52 -3.50 -5.75
C ARG A 66 -0.27 -4.13 -5.14
N ILE A 67 -0.42 -4.63 -3.92
CA ILE A 67 0.49 -5.59 -3.29
C ILE A 67 -0.21 -6.95 -3.35
N THR A 68 0.37 -7.94 -4.01
CA THR A 68 -0.25 -9.26 -4.16
C THR A 68 -0.14 -10.06 -2.87
N ASN A 69 -1.18 -10.85 -2.57
CA ASN A 69 -1.14 -11.78 -1.45
C ASN A 69 0.07 -12.72 -1.54
N LYS A 70 0.71 -12.93 -0.39
CA LYS A 70 1.75 -13.92 -0.18
C LYS A 70 1.66 -14.35 1.28
N LYS A 71 1.96 -15.62 1.55
CA LYS A 71 2.02 -16.11 2.92
C LYS A 71 3.23 -15.56 3.66
N GLY A 72 3.03 -15.23 4.93
CA GLY A 72 4.06 -14.83 5.87
C GLY A 72 3.81 -15.40 7.25
N ASP A 73 4.71 -15.08 8.16
CA ASP A 73 4.68 -15.59 9.52
C ASP A 73 3.71 -14.76 10.36
N THR A 74 3.10 -15.39 11.37
CA THR A 74 2.20 -14.71 12.29
C THR A 74 2.51 -15.11 13.71
N SER A 75 2.48 -14.12 14.61
CA SER A 75 2.65 -14.28 16.04
C SER A 75 1.35 -13.91 16.73
N LEU A 76 0.86 -14.81 17.58
CA LEU A 76 -0.28 -14.58 18.45
C LEU A 76 0.23 -14.21 19.84
N TYR A 77 -0.41 -13.24 20.46
CA TYR A 77 -0.23 -12.91 21.87
C TYR A 77 -1.58 -12.84 22.59
N SER A 78 -1.84 -13.82 23.46
CA SER A 78 -3.02 -13.84 24.33
C SER A 78 -2.72 -13.08 25.62
N ARG A 79 -3.28 -11.87 25.75
CA ARG A 79 -3.05 -11.01 26.91
C ARG A 79 -3.72 -11.53 28.18
N ASN A 80 -4.72 -12.40 28.07
CA ASN A 80 -5.46 -12.95 29.21
C ASN A 80 -4.74 -14.16 29.82
N LEU A 81 -4.09 -14.97 28.97
CA LEU A 81 -3.37 -16.17 29.39
C LEU A 81 -1.86 -15.94 29.51
N ASN A 82 -1.36 -14.78 29.05
CA ASN A 82 0.06 -14.46 28.95
C ASN A 82 0.84 -15.49 28.11
N ILE A 83 0.22 -15.96 27.01
CA ILE A 83 0.79 -16.97 26.10
C ILE A 83 1.12 -16.29 24.77
N SER A 84 2.29 -16.59 24.22
CA SER A 84 2.64 -16.28 22.83
C SER A 84 2.82 -17.55 22.02
N ASP A 85 2.35 -17.52 20.78
CA ASP A 85 2.55 -18.60 19.81
C ASP A 85 3.01 -18.02 18.47
N HIS A 86 3.74 -18.81 17.69
CA HIS A 86 4.31 -18.42 16.41
C HIS A 86 4.01 -19.46 15.35
N THR A 87 3.27 -19.06 14.32
CA THR A 87 2.92 -19.93 13.19
C THR A 87 3.61 -19.44 11.92
N LYS A 88 4.45 -20.32 11.34
CA LYS A 88 5.06 -20.06 10.03
C LYS A 88 4.02 -20.17 8.92
N ASN A 89 4.06 -19.25 7.95
CA ASN A 89 3.09 -19.19 6.84
C ASN A 89 1.61 -19.16 7.30
N GLY A 90 1.34 -18.62 8.49
CA GLY A 90 0.01 -18.58 9.10
C GLY A 90 -0.85 -17.39 8.68
N ALA A 91 -0.26 -16.37 8.05
CA ALA A 91 -0.97 -15.18 7.62
C ALA A 91 -0.69 -14.84 6.15
N GLY A 92 -1.49 -13.93 5.58
CA GLY A 92 -1.29 -13.37 4.26
C GLY A 92 -1.79 -11.93 4.23
N ILE A 93 -0.97 -11.04 3.66
CA ILE A 93 -1.27 -9.62 3.57
C ILE A 93 -1.38 -9.23 2.09
N GLU A 94 -2.46 -8.57 1.72
CA GLU A 94 -2.61 -7.97 0.39
C GLU A 94 -3.26 -6.59 0.45
N SER A 95 -3.04 -5.78 -0.59
CA SER A 95 -3.63 -4.44 -0.67
C SER A 95 -3.87 -4.05 -2.12
N TYR A 96 -4.92 -3.25 -2.32
CA TYR A 96 -5.29 -2.65 -3.60
C TYR A 96 -5.74 -1.22 -3.32
N ASN A 97 -5.18 -0.25 -4.05
CA ASN A 97 -5.55 1.15 -3.89
C ASN A 97 -5.74 1.81 -5.26
N PHE A 98 -6.68 2.75 -5.31
CA PHE A 98 -6.87 3.64 -6.43
C PHE A 98 -6.94 5.08 -5.91
N MET A 99 -6.17 5.98 -6.50
CA MET A 99 -6.09 7.38 -6.12
C MET A 99 -6.32 8.24 -7.35
N THR A 100 -7.27 9.16 -7.25
CA THR A 100 -7.52 10.21 -8.26
C THR A 100 -7.15 11.55 -7.66
N THR A 101 -6.41 12.37 -8.39
CA THR A 101 -5.91 13.67 -7.91
C THR A 101 -6.00 14.71 -9.02
N ALA A 102 -6.25 15.96 -8.65
CA ALA A 102 -6.13 17.12 -9.52
C ALA A 102 -5.27 18.17 -8.82
N GLY A 103 -4.42 18.88 -9.56
CA GLY A 103 -3.49 19.82 -8.97
C GLY A 103 -2.80 20.77 -9.95
N LEU A 104 -1.86 21.56 -9.43
CA LEU A 104 -1.02 22.50 -10.17
C LEU A 104 0.46 22.11 -10.00
N LYS A 105 1.22 22.16 -11.08
CA LYS A 105 2.68 22.01 -11.09
C LYS A 105 3.31 23.29 -11.63
N TYR A 106 4.23 23.88 -10.87
CA TYR A 106 4.95 25.10 -11.23
C TYR A 106 6.45 24.80 -11.43
N TYR A 107 7.06 25.39 -12.45
CA TYR A 107 8.49 25.29 -12.76
C TYR A 107 9.16 26.64 -12.45
N PHE A 108 10.13 26.63 -11.53
CA PHE A 108 10.92 27.79 -11.11
C PHE A 108 12.16 27.97 -11.97
#